data_AF-A0A0L8AI02-F1
#
_entry.id   AF-A0A0L8AI02-F1
#
_cell.length_a   1.000
_cell.length_b   1.000
_cell.length_c   1.000
_cell.angle_alpha   90.00
_cell.angle_beta   90.00
_cell.angle_gamma   90.00
#
_symmetry.space_group_name_H-M   'P 1'
#
loop_
_entity.id
_entity.type
_entity.pdbx_description
1 polymer ?
#
loop_
_entity_poly.entity_id
_entity_poly.type
_entity_poly.pdbx_seq_one_letter_code
_entity_poly.pdbx_strand_id
1 'polypeptide(L)'
;MFKRLSYVVALMAFFAVSTQAQSPVDPNREKAIDSLALEKVKDLGKYIAIIGNKDTPFSEANRVMDRAEELFAPGSEMGVSSLASEEIKYYKVREYFQRLMALNYDKVNIEWYDVQYISDLERQPDGRYVGVVTIYQKFEGTTADKMNYKDTTKKDITIYVEKKKTQIAGRTIEFWDVILGDIRVSETSV
;
A
#
# COMPACT_ATOMS: atom_id res chain seq x y z
N MET A 1 73.12 38.67 -16.72
CA MET A 1 73.10 37.58 -15.72
C MET A 1 71.66 37.41 -15.25
N PHE A 2 70.87 36.58 -15.95
CA PHE A 2 69.43 36.40 -15.71
C PHE A 2 69.21 35.30 -14.66
N LYS A 3 68.59 35.63 -13.52
CA LYS A 3 68.12 34.62 -12.54
C LYS A 3 66.72 34.15 -12.93
N ARG A 4 66.59 32.84 -13.13
CA ARG A 4 65.38 32.12 -13.52
C ARG A 4 64.38 32.06 -12.36
N LEU A 5 63.15 32.46 -12.65
CA LEU A 5 61.97 32.30 -11.79
C LEU A 5 61.43 30.88 -12.02
N SER A 6 61.47 30.03 -11.00
CA SER A 6 60.93 28.67 -11.06
C SER A 6 59.56 28.66 -10.39
N TYR A 7 58.49 28.57 -11.18
CA TYR A 7 57.17 28.23 -10.68
C TYR A 7 56.88 26.77 -11.02
N VAL A 8 56.77 25.95 -9.99
CA VAL A 8 56.37 24.55 -10.05
C VAL A 8 54.86 24.52 -10.31
N VAL A 9 54.46 24.09 -11.50
CA VAL A 9 53.05 23.78 -11.82
C VAL A 9 52.76 22.39 -11.24
N ALA A 10 52.04 22.36 -10.12
CA ALA A 10 51.50 21.12 -9.56
C ALA A 10 50.28 20.69 -10.39
N LEU A 11 50.45 19.65 -11.20
CA LEU A 11 49.37 19.03 -11.97
C LEU A 11 48.50 18.20 -11.01
N MET A 12 47.40 18.78 -10.56
CA MET A 12 46.42 18.10 -9.70
C MET A 12 45.53 17.20 -10.59
N ALA A 13 45.83 15.90 -10.62
CA ALA A 13 45.02 14.91 -11.31
C ALA A 13 43.67 14.75 -10.60
N PHE A 14 42.64 15.38 -11.15
CA PHE A 14 41.24 15.13 -10.78
C PHE A 14 40.87 13.72 -11.23
N PHE A 15 40.89 12.76 -10.29
CA PHE A 15 40.17 11.50 -10.46
C PHE A 15 38.67 11.81 -10.45
N ALA A 16 38.06 11.86 -11.63
CA ALA A 16 36.61 11.88 -11.77
C ALA A 16 36.07 10.50 -11.33
N VAL A 17 35.73 10.39 -10.04
CA VAL A 17 34.90 9.28 -9.55
C VAL A 17 33.53 9.49 -10.18
N SER A 18 33.21 8.67 -11.17
CA SER A 18 31.88 8.62 -11.78
C SER A 18 30.91 8.12 -10.70
N THR A 19 30.16 9.03 -10.10
CA THR A 19 28.98 8.68 -9.32
C THR A 19 27.99 8.02 -10.28
N GLN A 20 27.88 6.69 -10.23
CA GLN A 20 26.78 6.01 -10.93
C GLN A 20 25.48 6.38 -10.20
N ALA A 21 24.84 7.46 -10.68
CA ALA A 21 23.48 7.81 -10.34
C ALA A 21 22.59 6.62 -10.67
N GLN A 22 21.79 6.19 -9.70
CA GLN A 22 20.91 5.04 -9.83
C GLN A 22 19.97 5.24 -11.02
N SER A 23 19.90 4.24 -11.91
CA SER A 23 18.93 4.27 -12.99
C SER A 23 17.52 4.39 -12.41
N PRO A 24 16.74 5.42 -12.78
CA PRO A 24 15.31 5.48 -12.48
C PRO A 24 14.65 4.19 -12.94
N VAL A 25 13.59 3.77 -12.25
CA VAL A 25 12.79 2.61 -12.68
C VAL A 25 12.40 2.84 -14.15
N ASP A 26 12.75 1.89 -15.02
CA ASP A 26 12.40 1.93 -16.45
C ASP A 26 10.87 2.17 -16.59
N PRO A 27 10.41 3.12 -17.42
CA PRO A 27 8.99 3.53 -17.49
C PRO A 27 8.01 2.39 -17.75
N ASN A 28 8.44 1.34 -18.46
CA ASN A 28 7.59 0.16 -18.68
C ASN A 28 7.45 -0.71 -17.42
N ARG A 29 8.47 -0.69 -16.54
CA ARG A 29 8.47 -1.41 -15.27
C ARG A 29 7.66 -0.68 -14.21
N GLU A 30 7.71 0.65 -14.22
CA GLU A 30 6.87 1.49 -13.35
C GLU A 30 5.38 1.19 -13.58
N LYS A 31 4.92 1.20 -14.84
CA LYS A 31 3.55 0.82 -15.19
C LYS A 31 3.15 -0.59 -14.74
N ALA A 32 4.08 -1.55 -14.80
CA ALA A 32 3.82 -2.91 -14.35
C ALA A 32 3.69 -2.99 -12.82
N ILE A 33 4.52 -2.24 -12.09
CA ILE A 33 4.45 -2.10 -10.63
C ILE A 33 3.13 -1.43 -10.23
N ASP A 34 2.75 -0.35 -10.90
CA ASP A 34 1.49 0.35 -10.68
C ASP A 34 0.30 -0.59 -10.89
N SER A 35 0.31 -1.34 -12.00
CA SER A 35 -0.74 -2.32 -12.29
C SER A 35 -0.83 -3.39 -11.20
N LEU A 36 0.31 -3.89 -10.71
CA LEU A 36 0.37 -4.87 -9.62
C LEU A 36 -0.15 -4.28 -8.30
N ALA A 37 0.19 -3.04 -7.98
CA ALA A 37 -0.31 -2.35 -6.79
C ALA A 37 -1.83 -2.18 -6.85
N LEU A 38 -2.36 -1.71 -7.98
CA LEU A 38 -3.80 -1.56 -8.20
C LEU A 38 -4.54 -2.89 -8.12
N GLU A 39 -3.96 -3.98 -8.63
CA GLU A 39 -4.53 -5.33 -8.52
C GLU A 39 -4.62 -5.78 -7.05
N LYS A 40 -3.54 -5.64 -6.27
CA LYS A 40 -3.55 -6.00 -4.85
C LYS A 40 -4.57 -5.18 -4.04
N VAL A 41 -4.70 -3.88 -4.34
CA VAL A 41 -5.70 -3.01 -3.69
C VAL A 41 -7.12 -3.43 -4.07
N LYS A 42 -7.37 -3.80 -5.34
CA LYS A 42 -8.67 -4.34 -5.77
C LYS A 42 -9.00 -5.67 -5.10
N ASP A 43 -8.01 -6.55 -4.96
CA ASP A 43 -8.19 -7.84 -4.28
C ASP A 43 -8.46 -7.67 -2.79
N LEU A 44 -7.78 -6.73 -2.13
CA LEU A 44 -8.11 -6.35 -0.76
C LEU A 44 -9.56 -5.89 -0.62
N GLY A 45 -10.04 -5.04 -1.52
CA GLY A 45 -11.44 -4.60 -1.54
C GLY A 45 -12.43 -5.78 -1.64
N LYS A 46 -12.14 -6.76 -2.51
CA LYS A 46 -12.94 -7.99 -2.62
C LYS A 46 -12.92 -8.80 -1.33
N TYR A 47 -11.76 -8.95 -0.69
CA TYR A 47 -11.63 -9.67 0.56
C TYR A 47 -12.42 -9.00 1.69
N ILE A 48 -12.33 -7.67 1.82
CA ILE A 48 -13.09 -6.90 2.80
C ILE A 48 -14.60 -7.08 2.58
N ALA A 49 -15.07 -7.04 1.33
CA ALA A 49 -16.47 -7.28 1.01
C ALA A 49 -16.93 -8.69 1.43
N ILE A 50 -16.12 -9.72 1.20
CA ILE A 50 -16.44 -11.10 1.61
C ILE A 50 -16.44 -11.24 3.13
N ILE A 51 -15.44 -10.68 3.82
CA ILE A 51 -15.30 -10.75 5.29
C ILE A 51 -16.45 -10.01 5.99
N GLY A 52 -16.87 -8.86 5.45
CA GLY A 52 -17.95 -8.07 6.03
C GLY A 52 -19.35 -8.61 5.73
N ASN A 53 -19.51 -9.43 4.69
CA ASN A 53 -20.80 -10.00 4.32
C ASN A 53 -21.30 -10.99 5.38
N LYS A 54 -22.50 -10.71 5.92
CA LYS A 54 -23.14 -11.51 6.96
C LYS A 54 -23.62 -12.89 6.50
N ASP A 55 -23.74 -13.09 5.19
CA ASP A 55 -24.08 -14.38 4.59
C ASP A 55 -22.85 -15.28 4.39
N THR A 56 -21.62 -14.76 4.54
CA THR A 56 -20.39 -15.54 4.38
C THR A 56 -20.21 -16.50 5.56
N PRO A 57 -20.02 -17.82 5.32
CA PRO A 57 -19.74 -18.77 6.40
C PRO A 57 -18.49 -18.40 7.19
N PHE A 58 -18.52 -18.54 8.52
CA PHE A 58 -17.41 -18.17 9.39
C PHE A 58 -16.07 -18.80 8.99
N SER A 59 -16.05 -20.08 8.60
CA SER A 59 -14.83 -20.76 8.13
C SER A 59 -14.28 -20.16 6.83
N GLU A 60 -15.15 -19.72 5.94
CA GLU A 60 -14.75 -19.05 4.70
C GLU A 60 -14.22 -17.65 4.99
N ALA A 61 -14.91 -16.88 5.83
CA ALA A 61 -14.45 -15.56 6.26
C ALA A 61 -13.05 -15.63 6.88
N ASN A 62 -12.78 -16.60 7.76
CA ASN A 62 -11.44 -16.79 8.35
C ASN A 62 -10.37 -17.09 7.31
N ARG A 63 -10.64 -18.00 6.37
CA ARG A 63 -9.69 -18.29 5.28
C ARG A 63 -9.40 -17.06 4.41
N VAL A 64 -10.41 -16.22 4.19
CA VAL A 64 -10.26 -14.97 3.44
C VAL A 64 -9.49 -13.93 4.25
N MET A 65 -9.71 -13.84 5.57
CA MET A 65 -8.90 -13.01 6.46
C MET A 65 -7.42 -13.37 6.40
N ASP A 66 -7.08 -14.66 6.42
CA ASP A 66 -5.68 -15.11 6.33
C ASP A 66 -5.03 -14.64 5.01
N ARG A 67 -5.73 -14.79 3.88
CA ARG A 67 -5.24 -14.31 2.57
C ARG A 67 -5.14 -12.79 2.47
N ALA A 68 -6.08 -12.08 3.09
CA ALA A 68 -6.06 -10.63 3.11
C ALA A 68 -4.90 -10.09 3.95
N GLU A 69 -4.59 -10.75 5.08
CA GLU A 69 -3.48 -10.42 5.96
C GLU A 69 -2.11 -10.60 5.27
N GLU A 70 -1.97 -11.61 4.41
CA GLU A 70 -0.76 -11.84 3.60
C GLU A 70 -0.43 -10.70 2.62
N LEU A 71 -1.41 -9.83 2.31
CA LEU A 71 -1.16 -8.66 1.47
C LEU A 71 -0.36 -7.57 2.20
N PHE A 72 -0.32 -7.60 3.54
CA PHE A 72 0.20 -6.53 4.36
C PHE A 72 1.60 -6.79 4.90
N ALA A 73 2.33 -5.69 5.14
CA ALA A 73 3.55 -5.71 5.91
C ALA A 73 3.23 -6.04 7.38
N PRO A 74 4.13 -6.74 8.08
CA PRO A 74 3.92 -7.04 9.50
C PRO A 74 3.71 -5.78 10.33
N GLY A 75 2.68 -5.81 11.18
CA GLY A 75 2.38 -4.72 12.11
C GLY A 75 1.55 -3.58 11.52
N SER A 76 1.15 -3.65 10.25
CA SER A 76 0.31 -2.63 9.62
C SER A 76 -1.05 -2.45 10.29
N GLU A 77 -1.58 -1.23 10.15
CA GLU A 77 -2.81 -0.79 10.78
C GLU A 77 -3.86 -0.27 9.79
N MET A 78 -5.13 -0.41 10.17
CA MET A 78 -6.31 0.00 9.42
C MET A 78 -7.05 1.10 10.17
N GLY A 79 -7.15 2.27 9.53
CA GLY A 79 -7.92 3.40 10.00
C GLY A 79 -9.42 3.21 9.78
N VAL A 80 -10.19 3.45 10.83
CA VAL A 80 -11.66 3.42 10.85
C VAL A 80 -12.18 4.72 11.43
N SER A 81 -13.14 5.31 10.74
CA SER A 81 -13.86 6.52 11.12
C SER A 81 -15.36 6.28 10.94
N SER A 82 -16.18 7.25 11.39
CA SER A 82 -17.62 7.22 11.18
C SER A 82 -18.16 8.64 11.15
N LEU A 83 -19.38 8.82 10.64
CA LEU A 83 -20.07 10.13 10.70
C LEU A 83 -20.44 10.53 12.13
N ALA A 84 -20.44 9.60 13.08
CA ALA A 84 -20.81 9.85 14.47
C ALA A 84 -19.66 10.39 15.33
N SER A 85 -18.41 10.36 14.84
CA SER A 85 -17.25 10.78 15.60
C SER A 85 -16.13 11.26 14.68
N GLU A 86 -15.47 12.36 15.08
CA GLU A 86 -14.28 12.88 14.40
C GLU A 86 -13.01 12.06 14.71
N GLU A 87 -13.07 11.13 15.67
CA GLU A 87 -11.93 10.29 16.03
C GLU A 87 -11.68 9.18 15.00
N ILE A 88 -10.45 9.12 14.48
CA ILE A 88 -9.98 8.00 13.67
C ILE A 88 -9.31 6.98 14.58
N LYS A 89 -9.82 5.75 14.56
CA LYS A 89 -9.27 4.62 15.33
C LYS A 89 -8.43 3.75 14.42
N TYR A 90 -7.29 3.30 14.92
CA TYR A 90 -6.38 2.42 14.22
C TYR A 90 -6.38 1.05 14.90
N TYR A 91 -6.56 0.01 14.09
CA TYR A 91 -6.54 -1.37 14.54
C TYR A 91 -5.51 -2.15 13.72
N LYS A 92 -4.88 -3.16 14.31
CA LYS A 92 -4.09 -4.11 13.52
C LYS A 92 -4.97 -4.75 12.45
N VAL A 93 -4.41 -5.04 11.28
CA VAL A 93 -5.14 -5.61 10.13
C VAL A 93 -6.04 -6.78 10.53
N ARG A 94 -5.50 -7.75 11.29
CA ARG A 94 -6.26 -8.90 11.79
C ARG A 94 -7.44 -8.51 12.68
N GLU A 95 -7.20 -7.58 13.61
CA GLU A 95 -8.24 -7.10 14.52
C GLU A 95 -9.34 -6.36 13.74
N TYR A 96 -8.97 -5.52 12.77
CA TYR A 96 -9.93 -4.82 11.90
C TYR A 96 -10.88 -5.80 11.20
N PHE A 97 -10.35 -6.88 10.60
CA PHE A 97 -11.19 -7.89 9.93
C PHE A 97 -12.14 -8.62 10.90
N GLN A 98 -11.65 -8.97 12.09
CA GLN A 98 -12.49 -9.59 13.13
C GLN A 98 -13.63 -8.66 13.57
N ARG A 99 -13.34 -7.36 13.74
CA ARG A 99 -14.34 -6.34 14.09
C ARG A 99 -15.38 -6.17 12.99
N LEU A 100 -14.96 -6.20 11.72
CA LEU A 100 -15.84 -6.09 10.57
C LEU A 100 -16.88 -7.23 10.54
N MET A 101 -16.42 -8.46 10.78
CA MET A 101 -17.29 -9.63 10.90
C MET A 101 -18.25 -9.51 12.10
N ALA A 102 -17.79 -8.93 13.21
CA ALA A 102 -18.55 -8.76 14.45
C ALA A 102 -19.48 -7.52 14.49
N LEU A 103 -19.57 -6.72 13.41
CA LEU A 103 -20.46 -5.55 13.38
C LEU A 103 -21.93 -5.94 13.61
N ASN A 104 -22.63 -5.14 14.42
CA ASN A 104 -24.06 -5.31 14.76
C ASN A 104 -24.97 -4.77 13.65
N TYR A 105 -24.87 -5.36 12.46
CA TYR A 105 -25.77 -5.11 11.32
C TYR A 105 -26.24 -6.45 10.77
N ASP A 106 -27.47 -6.51 10.29
CA ASP A 106 -28.01 -7.69 9.61
C ASP A 106 -27.46 -7.81 8.19
N LYS A 107 -27.19 -6.67 7.55
CA LYS A 107 -26.54 -6.61 6.23
C LYS A 107 -25.47 -5.54 6.21
N VAL A 108 -24.32 -5.89 5.66
CA VAL A 108 -23.20 -4.98 5.42
C VAL A 108 -22.83 -5.07 3.95
N ASN A 109 -22.73 -3.92 3.28
CA ASN A 109 -22.24 -3.79 1.92
C ASN A 109 -21.05 -2.83 1.92
N ILE A 110 -19.94 -3.26 1.33
CA ILE A 110 -18.69 -2.49 1.28
C ILE A 110 -18.22 -2.49 -0.17
N GLU A 111 -18.06 -1.29 -0.72
CA GLU A 111 -17.65 -1.10 -2.10
C GLU A 111 -16.41 -0.19 -2.13
N TRP A 112 -15.36 -0.66 -2.81
CA TRP A 112 -14.16 0.12 -3.08
C TRP A 112 -14.17 0.56 -4.53
N TYR A 113 -14.01 1.86 -4.78
CA TYR A 113 -14.06 2.45 -6.11
C TYR A 113 -13.02 3.58 -6.27
N ASP A 114 -12.85 4.05 -7.50
CA ASP A 114 -11.88 5.10 -7.89
C ASP A 114 -10.42 4.81 -7.46
N VAL A 115 -10.04 3.53 -7.52
CA VAL A 115 -8.68 3.04 -7.23
C VAL A 115 -7.74 3.41 -8.37
N GLN A 116 -7.13 4.60 -8.32
CA GLN A 116 -6.29 5.09 -9.43
C GLN A 116 -5.13 5.99 -9.03
N TYR A 117 -5.26 6.77 -7.96
CA TYR A 117 -4.24 7.75 -7.62
C TYR A 117 -3.08 7.09 -6.87
N ILE A 118 -1.95 6.93 -7.55
CA ILE A 118 -0.70 6.42 -6.98
C ILE A 118 0.27 7.61 -6.92
N SER A 119 0.86 7.87 -5.76
CA SER A 119 1.95 8.83 -5.65
C SER A 119 3.21 8.30 -6.33
N ASP A 120 4.11 9.19 -6.73
CA ASP A 120 5.43 8.80 -7.23
C ASP A 120 6.15 7.90 -6.21
N LEU A 121 6.82 6.86 -6.71
CA LEU A 121 7.55 5.89 -5.88
C LEU A 121 8.89 6.47 -5.42
N GLU A 122 9.02 6.69 -4.11
CA GLU A 122 10.24 7.23 -3.51
C GLU A 122 11.12 6.13 -2.93
N ARG A 123 12.40 6.14 -3.33
CA ARG A 123 13.38 5.17 -2.84
C ARG A 123 13.84 5.52 -1.41
N GLN A 124 13.62 4.60 -0.48
CA GLN A 124 14.01 4.72 0.91
C GLN A 124 15.47 4.29 1.15
N PRO A 125 16.09 4.65 2.29
CA PRO A 125 17.46 4.27 2.62
C PRO A 125 17.71 2.76 2.66
N ASP A 126 16.67 1.98 2.99
CA ASP A 126 16.70 0.51 3.00
C ASP A 126 16.63 -0.11 1.59
N GLY A 127 16.45 0.71 0.55
CA GLY A 127 16.39 0.31 -0.85
C GLY A 127 15.01 -0.09 -1.34
N ARG A 128 13.98 -0.09 -0.48
CA ARG A 128 12.57 -0.25 -0.91
C ARG A 128 12.06 1.04 -1.52
N TYR A 129 11.07 0.93 -2.39
CA TYR A 129 10.32 2.10 -2.86
C TYR A 129 9.02 2.19 -2.08
N VAL A 130 8.60 3.41 -1.76
CA VAL A 130 7.37 3.69 -1.02
C VAL A 130 6.50 4.62 -1.84
N GLY A 131 5.21 4.31 -1.89
CA GLY A 131 4.19 5.17 -2.48
C GLY A 131 2.89 5.09 -1.69
N VAL A 132 1.88 5.81 -2.17
CA VAL A 132 0.54 5.85 -1.59
C VAL A 132 -0.49 5.63 -2.68
N VAL A 133 -1.45 4.73 -2.44
CA VAL A 133 -2.63 4.53 -3.29
C VAL A 133 -3.85 5.08 -2.58
N THR A 134 -4.56 6.01 -3.21
CA THR A 134 -5.83 6.54 -2.69
C THR A 134 -7.01 5.78 -3.26
N ILE A 135 -7.97 5.44 -2.40
CA ILE A 135 -9.25 4.80 -2.75
C ILE A 135 -10.42 5.48 -2.05
N TYR A 136 -11.62 5.27 -2.59
CA TYR A 136 -12.86 5.59 -1.89
C TYR A 136 -13.56 4.30 -1.50
N GLN A 137 -13.99 4.24 -0.23
CA GLN A 137 -14.78 3.14 0.30
C GLN A 137 -16.17 3.66 0.67
N LYS A 138 -17.19 3.06 0.09
CA LYS A 138 -18.57 3.22 0.52
C LYS A 138 -18.93 2.09 1.47
N PHE A 139 -19.47 2.42 2.63
CA PHE A 139 -20.00 1.47 3.61
C PHE A 139 -21.50 1.68 3.76
N GLU A 140 -22.26 0.58 3.74
CA GLU A 140 -23.69 0.57 4.02
C GLU A 140 -24.01 -0.54 5.02
N GLY A 141 -24.64 -0.18 6.13
CA GLY A 141 -25.09 -1.11 7.17
C GLY A 141 -26.59 -1.00 7.38
N THR A 142 -27.31 -2.12 7.33
CA THR A 142 -28.75 -2.19 7.61
C THR A 142 -29.01 -3.05 8.84
N THR A 143 -29.89 -2.57 9.71
CA THR A 143 -30.38 -3.29 10.89
C THR A 143 -31.84 -3.76 10.71
N ALA A 144 -32.29 -4.69 11.55
CA ALA A 144 -33.62 -5.28 11.52
C ALA A 144 -34.73 -4.25 11.69
N ASP A 145 -34.45 -3.18 12.43
CA ASP A 145 -35.33 -2.03 12.64
C ASP A 145 -35.35 -1.05 11.45
N LYS A 146 -34.76 -1.45 10.31
CA LYS A 146 -34.65 -0.67 9.06
C LYS A 146 -33.84 0.62 9.18
N MET A 147 -33.04 0.79 10.24
CA MET A 147 -32.05 1.85 10.27
C MET A 147 -30.95 1.52 9.26
N ASN A 148 -30.72 2.46 8.34
CA ASN A 148 -29.67 2.38 7.31
C ASN A 148 -28.61 3.40 7.65
N TYR A 149 -27.40 2.92 7.94
CA TYR A 149 -26.21 3.76 8.03
C TYR A 149 -25.45 3.70 6.71
N LYS A 150 -24.96 4.86 6.26
CA LYS A 150 -24.13 4.97 5.06
C LYS A 150 -23.05 6.01 5.31
N ASP A 151 -21.83 5.69 4.92
CA ASP A 151 -20.76 6.66 4.77
C ASP A 151 -19.88 6.35 3.56
N THR A 152 -19.08 7.36 3.19
CA THR A 152 -18.01 7.27 2.21
C THR A 152 -16.74 7.73 2.89
N THR A 153 -15.69 6.91 2.84
CA THR A 153 -14.38 7.25 3.40
C THR A 153 -13.34 7.30 2.30
N LYS A 154 -12.54 8.35 2.29
CA LYS A 154 -11.33 8.43 1.48
C LYS A 154 -10.20 7.80 2.27
N LYS A 155 -9.51 6.83 1.66
CA LYS A 155 -8.43 6.10 2.32
C LYS A 155 -7.15 6.18 1.50
N ASP A 156 -6.05 6.32 2.22
CA ASP A 156 -4.69 6.37 1.66
C ASP A 156 -3.92 5.14 2.16
N ILE A 157 -3.51 4.30 1.22
CA ILE A 157 -2.86 3.01 1.45
C ILE A 157 -1.38 3.17 1.16
N THR A 158 -0.54 2.96 2.16
CA THR A 158 0.91 2.90 1.93
C THR A 158 1.25 1.65 1.11
N ILE A 159 2.12 1.76 0.12
CA ILE A 159 2.63 0.61 -0.65
C ILE A 159 4.15 0.55 -0.54
N TYR A 160 4.68 -0.66 -0.32
CA TYR A 160 6.10 -0.97 -0.35
C TYR A 160 6.40 -1.79 -1.59
N VAL A 161 7.35 -1.35 -2.40
CA VAL A 161 7.81 -2.08 -3.58
C VAL A 161 9.24 -2.55 -3.35
N GLU A 162 9.45 -3.86 -3.45
CA GLU A 162 10.76 -4.47 -3.22
C GLU A 162 11.12 -5.47 -4.31
N LYS A 163 12.43 -5.63 -4.55
CA LYS A 163 12.93 -6.66 -5.46
C LYS A 163 13.08 -7.98 -4.71
N LYS A 164 12.32 -8.98 -5.12
CA LYS A 164 12.48 -10.37 -4.67
C LYS A 164 13.28 -11.17 -5.68
N LYS A 165 13.96 -12.20 -5.19
CA LYS A 165 14.67 -13.18 -6.02
C LYS A 165 14.08 -14.55 -5.76
N THR A 166 13.81 -15.29 -6.83
CA THR A 166 13.39 -16.69 -6.74
C THR A 166 14.29 -17.55 -7.63
N GLN A 167 14.41 -18.83 -7.30
CA GLN A 167 15.10 -19.80 -8.15
C GLN A 167 14.09 -20.67 -8.87
N ILE A 168 14.08 -20.59 -10.20
CA ILE A 168 13.25 -21.44 -11.06
C ILE A 168 14.18 -22.22 -11.99
N ALA A 169 14.13 -23.55 -11.90
CA ALA A 169 14.97 -24.45 -12.70
C ALA A 169 16.48 -24.12 -12.65
N GLY A 170 16.99 -23.78 -11.46
CA GLY A 170 18.41 -23.44 -11.25
C GLY A 170 18.83 -22.06 -11.74
N ARG A 171 17.88 -21.23 -12.23
CA ARG A 171 18.12 -19.83 -12.62
C ARG A 171 17.53 -18.89 -11.57
N THR A 172 18.31 -17.90 -11.14
CA THR A 172 17.83 -16.81 -10.30
C THR A 172 17.04 -15.82 -11.15
N ILE A 173 15.78 -15.61 -10.82
CA ILE A 173 14.89 -14.63 -11.45
C ILE A 173 14.60 -13.54 -10.42
N GLU A 174 14.83 -12.30 -10.80
CA GLU A 174 14.47 -11.12 -10.02
C GLU A 174 13.10 -10.61 -10.48
N PHE A 175 12.21 -10.31 -9.54
CA PHE A 175 10.91 -9.72 -9.82
C PHE A 175 10.56 -8.67 -8.75
N TRP A 176 9.67 -7.76 -9.10
CA TRP A 176 9.15 -6.78 -8.15
C TRP A 176 7.93 -7.34 -7.45
N ASP A 177 7.87 -7.17 -6.14
CA ASP A 177 6.69 -7.45 -5.33
C ASP A 177 6.19 -6.17 -4.68
N VAL A 178 4.89 -6.12 -4.43
CA VAL A 178 4.19 -5.00 -3.79
C VAL A 178 3.58 -5.51 -2.49
N ILE A 179 3.83 -4.83 -1.39
CA ILE A 179 3.29 -5.16 -0.07
C ILE A 179 2.50 -3.94 0.42
N LEU A 180 1.29 -4.16 0.92
CA LEU A 180 0.45 -3.09 1.47
C LEU A 180 0.94 -2.73 2.88
N GLY A 181 0.89 -1.46 3.22
CA GLY A 181 1.21 -0.93 4.53
C GLY A 181 -0.03 -0.44 5.26
N ASP A 182 0.15 0.59 6.08
CA ASP A 182 -0.95 1.21 6.82
C ASP A 182 -1.99 1.81 5.86
N ILE A 183 -3.26 1.70 6.25
CA ILE A 183 -4.38 2.36 5.59
C ILE A 183 -4.88 3.48 6.49
N ARG A 184 -4.73 4.72 6.04
CA ARG A 184 -5.18 5.91 6.76
C ARG A 184 -6.50 6.40 6.19
N VAL A 185 -7.31 7.02 7.04
CA VAL A 185 -8.50 7.76 6.60
C VAL A 185 -8.11 9.22 6.45
N SER A 186 -8.35 9.78 5.26
CA SER A 186 -8.16 11.22 5.01
C SER A 186 -9.46 12.00 5.07
N GLU A 187 -10.60 11.38 4.77
CA GLU A 187 -11.91 12.04 4.80
C GLU A 187 -13.04 11.05 5.11
N THR A 188 -14.11 11.53 5.75
CA THR A 188 -15.36 10.78 5.95
C THR A 188 -16.54 11.69 5.63
N SER A 189 -17.41 11.24 4.73
CA SER A 189 -18.55 12.00 4.21
C SER A 189 -19.76 11.09 3.96
N VAL A 190 -20.91 11.68 3.61
CA VAL A 190 -22.21 10.98 3.41
C VAL A 190 -22.32 10.39 2.01
#